data_AF-A0A2E3TTS3-F1
#
_entry.id   AF-A0A2E3TTS3-F1
#
_cell.length_a   1.000
_cell.length_b   1.000
_cell.length_c   1.000
_cell.angle_alpha   90.00
_cell.angle_beta   90.00
_cell.angle_gamma   90.00
#
_symmetry.space_group_name_H-M   'P 1'
#
loop_
_entity.id
_entity.type
_entity.pdbx_description
1 polymer ?
#
loop_
_entity_poly.entity_id
_entity_poly.type
_entity_poly.pdbx_seq_one_letter_code
_entity_poly.pdbx_strand_id
1 'polypeptide(L)' 'MTGAVSTDGASPALAGYLRDRLAEVLTADVGHIAETLAAERAAVHAVSRSTEDIDWRPRIEELFANSHEGGGTFKART' A
#
# COMPACT_ATOMS: atom_id res chain seq x y z
N MET A 1 -5.26 6.90 -0.55
CA MET A 1 -5.48 5.69 -1.36
C MET A 1 -6.94 5.25 -1.22
N THR A 2 -7.54 4.73 -2.28
CA THR A 2 -8.89 4.13 -2.24
C THR A 2 -8.85 2.76 -2.90
N GLY A 3 -9.51 1.77 -2.32
CA GLY A 3 -9.63 0.42 -2.85
C GLY A 3 -11.08 -0.06 -2.79
N ALA A 4 -11.46 -0.95 -3.69
CA ALA A 4 -12.79 -1.55 -3.72
C ALA A 4 -12.69 -3.07 -3.63
N VAL A 5 -13.57 -3.66 -2.81
CA VAL A 5 -13.77 -5.11 -2.73
C VAL A 5 -15.21 -5.41 -3.15
N SER A 6 -15.38 -6.29 -4.12
CA SER A 6 -16.67 -6.71 -4.66
C SER A 6 -16.74 -8.23 -4.77
N THR A 7 -17.90 -8.78 -4.47
CA THR A 7 -18.29 -10.17 -4.73
C THR A 7 -19.40 -10.25 -5.78
N ASP A 8 -19.63 -9.16 -6.53
CA ASP A 8 -20.74 -9.01 -7.48
C ASP A 8 -22.12 -9.35 -6.86
N GLY A 9 -22.28 -9.01 -5.58
CA GLY A 9 -23.49 -9.30 -4.81
C GLY A 9 -23.62 -10.75 -4.32
N ALA A 10 -22.74 -11.67 -4.73
CA ALA A 10 -22.81 -13.08 -4.35
C ALA A 10 -22.62 -13.31 -2.84
N SER A 11 -21.86 -12.44 -2.15
CA SER A 11 -21.69 -12.51 -0.71
C SER A 11 -21.29 -11.14 -0.12
N PRO A 12 -22.27 -10.36 0.37
CA PRO A 12 -21.99 -9.11 1.09
C PRO A 12 -21.16 -9.33 2.37
N ALA A 13 -21.36 -10.46 3.05
CA ALA A 13 -20.61 -10.82 4.25
C ALA A 13 -19.11 -11.03 3.96
N LEU A 14 -18.78 -11.74 2.86
CA LEU A 14 -17.38 -11.91 2.44
C LEU A 14 -16.76 -10.57 2.02
N ALA A 15 -17.51 -9.73 1.30
CA ALA A 15 -17.02 -8.40 0.94
C ALA A 15 -16.74 -7.53 2.18
N GLY A 16 -17.60 -7.60 3.21
CA GLY A 16 -17.37 -6.95 4.51
C GLY A 16 -16.11 -7.46 5.20
N TYR A 17 -16.00 -8.78 5.39
CA TYR A 17 -14.84 -9.41 6.00
C TYR A 17 -13.51 -9.03 5.32
N LEU A 18 -13.46 -9.05 3.99
CA LEU A 18 -12.26 -8.68 3.24
C LEU A 18 -11.93 -7.19 3.37
N ARG A 19 -12.92 -6.30 3.47
CA ARG A 19 -12.68 -4.87 3.74
C ARG A 19 -12.06 -4.66 5.11
N ASP A 20 -12.56 -5.35 6.13
CA ASP A 20 -12.00 -5.26 7.48
C ASP A 20 -10.55 -5.75 7.49
N ARG A 21 -10.27 -6.88 6.83
CA ARG A 21 -8.91 -7.40 6.65
C ARG A 21 -7.99 -6.44 5.89
N LEU A 22 -8.49 -5.76 4.87
CA LEU A 22 -7.72 -4.75 4.13
C LEU A 22 -7.42 -3.54 5.00
N ALA A 23 -8.37 -3.09 5.81
CA ALA A 23 -8.21 -1.93 6.69
C ALA A 23 -7.08 -2.11 7.71
N GLU A 24 -6.79 -3.35 8.13
CA GLU A 24 -5.65 -3.67 8.99
C GLU A 24 -4.29 -3.49 8.30
N VAL A 25 -4.24 -3.61 6.97
CA VAL A 25 -3.01 -3.45 6.18
C VAL A 25 -2.88 -2.03 5.63
N LEU A 26 -4.00 -1.40 5.25
CA LEU A 26 -4.07 -0.05 4.69
C LEU A 26 -3.98 1.02 5.80
N THR A 27 -2.88 0.99 6.56
CA THR A 27 -2.59 1.94 7.62
C THR A 27 -2.17 3.32 7.05
N ALA A 28 -1.96 4.30 7.95
CA ALA A 28 -1.41 5.60 7.58
C ALA A 28 -0.06 5.49 6.86
N ASP A 29 0.75 4.49 7.21
CA ASP A 29 2.04 4.24 6.57
C ASP A 29 1.89 3.96 5.07
N VAL A 30 0.89 3.17 4.68
CA VAL A 30 0.59 2.92 3.26
C VAL A 30 0.22 4.21 2.52
N GLY A 31 -0.45 5.14 3.21
CA GLY A 31 -0.72 6.48 2.70
C GLY A 31 0.57 7.25 2.37
N HIS A 32 1.51 7.31 3.31
CA HIS A 32 2.80 7.97 3.12
C HIS A 32 3.69 7.29 2.08
N ILE A 33 3.66 5.95 2.00
CA ILE A 33 4.33 5.20 0.94
C ILE A 33 3.77 5.61 -0.43
N ALA A 34 2.45 5.72 -0.57
CA ALA A 34 1.83 6.15 -1.83
C ALA A 34 2.20 7.59 -2.21
N GLU A 35 2.26 8.51 -1.24
CA GLU A 35 2.70 9.89 -1.46
C GLU A 35 4.17 9.96 -1.91
N THR A 36 5.04 9.17 -1.27
CA THR A 36 6.47 9.07 -1.61
C THR A 36 6.65 8.57 -3.04
N LEU A 37 5.98 7.47 -3.40
CA LEU A 37 6.05 6.92 -4.76
C LEU A 37 5.49 7.88 -5.81
N ALA A 38 4.45 8.64 -5.48
CA ALA A 38 3.90 9.66 -6.38
C ALA A 38 4.93 10.77 -6.66
N ALA A 39 5.64 11.24 -5.62
CA ALA A 39 6.70 12.24 -5.77
C ALA A 39 7.89 11.69 -6.59
N GLU A 40 8.31 10.45 -6.34
CA GLU A 40 9.39 9.80 -7.10
C GLU A 40 9.04 9.64 -8.58
N ARG A 41 7.81 9.20 -8.89
CA ARG A 41 7.31 9.13 -10.27
C ARG A 41 7.29 10.50 -10.95
N ALA A 42 6.85 11.55 -10.24
CA ALA A 42 6.86 12.90 -10.78
C ALA A 42 8.28 13.39 -11.11
N ALA A 43 9.28 13.04 -10.30
CA ALA A 43 10.68 13.36 -10.55
C ALA A 43 11.23 12.65 -11.81
N VAL A 44 10.84 11.39 -12.05
CA VAL A 44 11.19 10.65 -13.28
C VAL A 44 10.59 11.33 -14.51
N HIS A 45 9.33 11.73 -14.44
CA HIS A 45 8.68 12.43 -15.55
C HIS A 45 9.27 13.81 -15.80
N ALA A 46 9.73 14.53 -14.77
CA ALA A 46 10.38 15.84 -14.92
C ALA A 46 11.64 15.78 -15.79
N VAL A 47 12.31 14.62 -15.87
CA VAL A 47 13.46 14.38 -16.75
C VAL A 47 13.08 13.67 -18.06
N SER A 48 11.80 13.73 -18.45
CA SER A 48 11.24 13.11 -19.67
C SER A 48 11.49 11.60 -19.78
N ARG A 49 11.62 10.89 -18.65
CA ARG A 49 11.72 9.43 -18.62
C ARG A 49 10.36 8.80 -18.33
N SER A 50 10.17 7.58 -18.83
CA SER A 50 9.01 6.76 -18.50
C SER A 50 9.18 6.12 -17.12
N THR A 51 8.07 5.98 -16.40
CA THR A 51 7.99 5.22 -15.15
C THR A 51 7.57 3.78 -15.36
N GLU A 52 7.11 3.40 -16.57
CA GLU A 52 6.52 2.09 -16.86
C GLU A 52 7.57 0.97 -16.90
N ASP A 53 8.79 1.28 -17.32
CA ASP A 53 9.89 0.30 -17.41
C ASP A 53 10.70 0.18 -16.10
N ILE A 54 10.34 0.95 -15.08
CA ILE A 54 11.00 0.90 -13.76
C ILE A 54 10.38 -0.23 -12.94
N ASP A 55 11.20 -1.15 -12.46
CA ASP A 55 10.78 -2.10 -11.44
C ASP A 55 10.69 -1.40 -10.08
N TRP A 56 9.46 -1.05 -9.69
CA TRP A 56 9.18 -0.38 -8.41
C TRP A 56 9.16 -1.33 -7.22
N ARG A 57 9.14 -2.65 -7.43
CA ARG A 57 8.95 -3.62 -6.33
C ARG A 57 10.03 -3.51 -5.24
N PRO A 58 11.34 -3.45 -5.56
CA PRO A 58 12.38 -3.30 -4.53
C PRO A 58 12.20 -2.02 -3.69
N ARG A 59 11.80 -0.91 -4.34
CA ARG A 59 11.58 0.36 -3.64
C ARG A 59 10.35 0.30 -2.73
N ILE A 60 9.28 -0.34 -3.18
CA ILE A 60 8.08 -0.55 -2.37
C ILE A 60 8.41 -1.39 -1.13
N GLU A 61 9.16 -2.49 -1.29
CA GLU A 61 9.59 -3.36 -0.20
C GLU A 61 10.45 -2.62 0.84
N GLU A 62 11.40 -1.80 0.37
CA GLU A 62 12.23 -0.94 1.24
C GLU A 62 11.37 0.03 2.06
N LEU A 63 10.40 0.70 1.43
CA LEU A 63 9.51 1.63 2.10
C LEU A 63 8.63 0.95 3.17
N PHE A 64 8.17 -0.28 2.92
CA PHE A 64 7.44 -1.09 3.90
C PHE A 64 8.32 -1.57 5.05
N ALA A 65 9.57 -1.93 4.80
CA ALA A 65 10.52 -2.30 5.84
C ALA A 65 10.80 -1.12 6.78
N ASN A 66 11.06 0.06 6.20
CA ASN A 66 11.38 1.28 6.95
C ASN A 66 10.19 1.82 7.75
N SER A 67 8.94 1.59 7.31
CA SER A 67 7.75 2.01 8.06
C SER A 67 7.54 1.17 9.33
N HIS A 68 7.97 -0.10 9.34
CA HIS A 68 7.85 -1.00 10.49
C HIS A 68 8.93 -0.74 11.55
N GLU A 69 10.08 -0.17 11.19
CA GLU A 69 11.15 0.14 12.15
C GLU A 69 10.81 1.31 13.09
N GLY A 70 9.82 2.14 12.74
CA GLY A 70 9.32 3.25 13.57
C GLY A 70 8.10 2.92 14.45
N GLY A 71 7.45 1.76 14.26
CA GLY A 71 6.19 1.38 14.90
C GLY A 71 6.29 0.08 15.69
N GLY A 72 6.23 0.17 17.02
CA GLY A 72 6.52 -0.91 17.96
C GLY A 72 5.88 -2.29 17.68
N THR A 73 6.68 -3.31 18.03
CA THR A 73 6.40 -4.75 18.12
C THR A 73 4.93 -5.17 18.13
N PHE A 74 4.48 -5.85 17.07
CA PHE A 74 3.23 -6.60 17.09
C PHE A 74 3.43 -7.88 17.92
N LYS A 75 3.10 -7.84 19.21
CA LYS A 75 3.09 -9.06 20.04
C LYS A 75 1.84 -9.87 19.68
N ALA A 76 2.04 -11.03 19.06
CA ALA A 76 0.99 -12.01 18.84
C ALA A 76 0.31 -12.34 20.18
N ARG A 77 -1.01 -12.16 20.25
CA ARG A 77 -1.83 -12.53 21.39
C ARG A 77 -2.33 -13.95 21.14
N THR A 78 -1.78 -14.91 21.91
CA THR A 78 -2.32 -16.26 22.06
C THR A 78 -3.42 -16.27 23.12
#